data_AF-A0A6C0KE12-F1
#
_entry.id   AF-A0A6C0KE12-F1
#
_cell.length_a   1.000
_cell.length_b   1.000
_cell.length_c   1.000
_cell.angle_alpha   90.00
_cell.angle_beta   90.00
_cell.angle_gamma   90.00
#
_symmetry.space_group_name_H-M   'P 1'
#
loop_
_entity.id
_entity.type
_entity.pdbx_description
1 polymer ?
#
loop_
_entity_poly.entity_id
_entity_poly.type
_entity_poly.pdbx_seq_one_letter_code
_entity_poly.pdbx_strand_id
1 'polypeptide(L)'
;MNTRYIEIYSAHRNRNQFPLPSSFDIPFSPTKQLANGSQATDPLVNGAIYYTWNGGIVIDTGSLKTGSKDSSPLLEVSNTHPQPSLPNFYVGYHMMVQTALELQTRIITSYNPSNVAVLPDVSFNGVTNSGQSYIIFDMSTVGFVHLPAVDVYENHIIEYDQAYTGYYVMDETLSYGSKIVARQIKYYDQTIRYAYYDSDMPSDWNVTDSYTLRQSLPLEKWTLSTPTVVNTNPDIGQPGLLLITLPLESSAQDNFYTGKYIYFTTNLPYQEYNLFQSTFKPIYGTYYVVSYTGATRQALCYYDMSGNVTNYPTYPSSNPIVNPPGTVVLKGDTINIVSFTNDNYSPLNYSGSVVSQNQTVCYEIALINLTLPNVSLTTGSRIAFYPYVYVEFANTTSPSGASQNIIYSNNPESGKALFIAAVTDVVQPIISTFVKLDGGNMTQTVKFKPNDSIRFSVYLPDGTQFLPVDEDILSPYRPIGTLQINAVFSIRRL
;
A
#
# COMPACT_ATOMS: atom_id res chain seq x y z
N MET A 1 3.46 23.35 -37.20
CA MET A 1 4.22 22.53 -36.23
C MET A 1 3.27 21.52 -35.62
N ASN A 2 3.71 20.29 -35.36
CA ASN A 2 2.83 19.24 -34.83
C ASN A 2 2.66 19.40 -33.31
N THR A 3 1.41 19.51 -32.86
CA THR A 3 1.05 19.36 -31.45
C THR A 3 1.42 17.96 -30.98
N ARG A 4 2.02 17.87 -29.80
CA ARG A 4 2.32 16.60 -29.11
C ARG A 4 1.63 16.59 -27.75
N TYR A 5 1.54 15.41 -27.14
CA TYR A 5 0.93 15.23 -25.83
C TYR A 5 1.93 14.63 -24.86
N ILE A 6 1.84 15.06 -23.59
CA ILE A 6 2.56 14.48 -22.46
C ILE A 6 1.49 13.96 -21.50
N GLU A 7 1.51 12.66 -21.26
CA GLU A 7 0.72 12.03 -20.20
C GLU A 7 1.62 11.82 -18.98
N ILE A 8 1.10 12.23 -17.84
CA ILE A 8 1.70 12.02 -16.52
C ILE A 8 0.76 11.09 -15.76
N TYR A 9 1.30 9.99 -15.26
CA TYR A 9 0.56 9.08 -14.40
C TYR A 9 1.38 8.76 -13.15
N SER A 10 0.87 9.17 -11.99
CA SER A 10 1.62 9.09 -10.73
C SER A 10 1.93 7.66 -10.29
N ALA A 11 1.19 6.67 -10.81
CA ALA A 11 1.45 5.27 -10.51
C ALA A 11 2.85 4.84 -10.91
N HIS A 12 3.47 5.49 -11.91
CA HIS A 12 4.80 5.11 -12.42
C HIS A 12 5.95 6.02 -11.94
N ARG A 13 5.72 6.77 -10.86
CA ARG A 13 6.80 7.52 -10.19
C ARG A 13 7.72 6.57 -9.43
N ASN A 14 8.94 7.01 -9.15
CA ASN A 14 9.77 6.34 -8.15
C ASN A 14 9.16 6.61 -6.77
N ARG A 15 8.35 5.69 -6.24
CA ARG A 15 7.64 5.88 -4.96
C ARG A 15 8.60 5.94 -3.77
N ASN A 16 9.75 5.29 -3.88
CA ASN A 16 10.81 5.38 -2.89
C ASN A 16 11.51 6.74 -2.89
N GLN A 17 11.35 7.60 -3.91
CA GLN A 17 11.90 8.96 -3.90
C GLN A 17 10.80 10.02 -3.75
N PHE A 18 9.63 9.73 -4.32
CA PHE A 18 8.47 10.58 -4.35
C PHE A 18 7.26 9.80 -3.81
N PRO A 19 7.10 9.68 -2.47
CA PRO A 19 5.99 8.92 -1.89
C PRO A 19 4.64 9.56 -2.20
N LEU A 20 4.58 10.86 -2.47
CA LEU A 20 3.35 11.59 -2.73
C LEU A 20 2.94 11.53 -4.22
N PRO A 21 1.73 11.05 -4.57
CA PRO A 21 1.27 10.99 -5.95
C PRO A 21 1.02 12.38 -6.56
N SER A 22 0.95 13.42 -5.73
CA SER A 22 0.62 14.79 -6.12
C SER A 22 1.80 15.72 -6.28
N SER A 23 3.03 15.25 -6.06
CA SER A 23 4.24 16.04 -6.30
C SER A 23 5.44 15.13 -6.53
N PHE A 24 5.93 15.10 -7.77
CA PHE A 24 7.07 14.26 -8.14
C PHE A 24 7.81 14.83 -9.36
N ASP A 25 9.08 14.46 -9.47
CA ASP A 25 9.87 14.72 -10.66
C ASP A 25 9.88 13.48 -11.56
N ILE A 26 9.73 13.72 -12.86
CA ILE A 26 9.72 12.70 -13.89
C ILE A 26 10.99 12.89 -14.70
N PRO A 27 11.95 11.97 -14.63
CA PRO A 27 13.17 12.11 -15.41
C PRO A 27 12.88 12.02 -16.91
N PHE A 28 13.73 12.69 -17.67
CA PHE A 28 13.88 12.39 -19.08
C PHE A 28 14.81 11.18 -19.25
N SER A 29 14.44 10.24 -20.14
CA SER A 29 15.37 9.20 -20.60
C SER A 29 15.38 9.09 -22.13
N PRO A 30 16.56 9.16 -22.78
CA PRO A 30 16.68 8.99 -24.23
C PRO A 30 16.42 7.55 -24.68
N THR A 31 16.54 6.57 -23.77
CA THR A 31 16.19 5.16 -24.01
C THR A 31 15.36 4.62 -22.86
N LYS A 32 14.26 3.94 -23.17
CA LYS A 32 13.52 3.17 -22.16
C LYS A 32 14.40 2.01 -21.74
N GLN A 33 15.12 2.13 -20.63
CA GLN A 33 15.79 0.98 -20.05
C GLN A 33 14.70 0.11 -19.42
N LEU A 34 14.48 -1.08 -19.99
CA LEU A 34 13.78 -2.14 -19.27
C LEU A 34 14.73 -2.57 -18.15
N ALA A 35 14.50 -2.06 -16.95
CA ALA A 35 15.28 -2.47 -15.80
C ALA A 35 15.00 -3.96 -15.53
N ASN A 36 16.06 -4.76 -15.53
CA ASN A 36 16.00 -6.09 -14.94
C ASN A 36 15.91 -5.95 -13.41
N GLY A 37 15.58 -7.03 -12.70
CA GLY A 37 15.45 -6.97 -11.24
C GLY A 37 16.69 -6.40 -10.53
N SER A 38 17.90 -6.57 -11.07
CA SER A 38 19.12 -6.00 -10.46
C SER A 38 19.28 -4.48 -10.61
N GLN A 39 18.49 -3.84 -11.46
CA GLN A 39 18.59 -2.42 -11.78
C GLN A 39 17.27 -1.66 -11.52
N ALA A 40 16.28 -2.34 -10.95
CA ALA A 40 14.97 -1.77 -10.70
C ALA A 40 15.05 -0.67 -9.63
N THR A 41 14.44 0.47 -9.91
CA THR A 41 14.42 1.62 -8.99
C THR A 41 13.21 1.56 -8.05
N ASP A 42 12.07 1.08 -8.55
CA ASP A 42 10.82 0.88 -7.81
C ASP A 42 10.29 -0.54 -8.08
N PRO A 43 10.99 -1.59 -7.58
CA PRO A 43 10.73 -2.98 -7.96
C PRO A 43 9.38 -3.47 -7.45
N LEU A 44 8.57 -4.05 -8.34
CA LEU A 44 7.38 -4.81 -7.96
C LEU A 44 7.71 -6.30 -7.86
N VAL A 45 7.33 -6.90 -6.74
CA VAL A 45 7.48 -8.34 -6.53
C VAL A 45 6.13 -9.04 -6.44
N ASN A 46 6.10 -10.26 -6.94
CA ASN A 46 5.01 -11.19 -6.67
C ASN A 46 5.12 -11.72 -5.24
N GLY A 47 4.03 -12.20 -4.65
CA GLY A 47 4.11 -12.89 -3.36
C GLY A 47 4.16 -11.97 -2.15
N ALA A 48 4.11 -10.63 -2.30
CA ALA A 48 4.13 -9.72 -1.17
C ALA A 48 2.92 -9.92 -0.23
N ILE A 49 3.16 -9.83 1.08
CA ILE A 49 2.13 -9.94 2.12
C ILE A 49 1.46 -8.58 2.30
N TYR A 50 0.17 -8.49 2.06
CA TYR A 50 -0.61 -7.27 2.32
C TYR A 50 -1.13 -7.22 3.75
N TYR A 51 -1.66 -8.32 4.26
CA TYR A 51 -2.21 -8.39 5.62
C TYR A 51 -1.82 -9.72 6.26
N THR A 52 -1.60 -9.70 7.57
CA THR A 52 -1.29 -10.90 8.36
C THR A 52 -2.24 -11.01 9.55
N TRP A 53 -2.87 -12.15 9.75
CA TRP A 53 -3.68 -12.37 10.95
C TRP A 53 -3.57 -13.79 11.47
N ASN A 54 -3.86 -13.95 12.75
CA ASN A 54 -4.09 -15.26 13.33
C ASN A 54 -5.60 -15.47 13.36
N GLY A 55 -6.06 -16.61 12.86
CA GLY A 55 -7.43 -17.01 13.14
C GLY A 55 -7.58 -17.37 14.62
N GLY A 56 -8.83 -17.40 15.08
CA GLY A 56 -9.11 -17.68 16.48
C GLY A 56 -10.51 -18.20 16.64
N ILE A 57 -10.67 -19.28 17.41
CA ILE A 57 -12.01 -19.79 17.73
C ILE A 57 -12.75 -18.73 18.53
N VAL A 58 -12.18 -18.25 19.64
CA VAL A 58 -12.82 -17.28 20.53
C VAL A 58 -12.13 -15.94 20.40
N ILE A 59 -12.90 -14.91 20.05
CA ILE A 59 -12.42 -13.53 19.85
C ILE A 59 -12.65 -12.70 21.11
N ASP A 60 -13.81 -12.86 21.75
CA ASP A 60 -14.12 -12.19 23.00
C ASP A 60 -15.08 -13.03 23.84
N THR A 61 -15.01 -12.91 25.16
CA THR A 61 -15.98 -13.51 26.09
C THR A 61 -16.20 -12.58 27.25
N GLY A 62 -17.44 -12.49 27.73
CA GLY A 62 -17.72 -11.66 28.89
C GLY A 62 -19.17 -11.75 29.31
N SER A 63 -19.62 -10.71 29.99
CA SER A 63 -21.03 -10.54 30.37
C SER A 63 -21.62 -9.29 29.71
N LEU A 64 -22.92 -9.30 29.48
CA LEU A 64 -23.64 -8.14 28.97
C LEU A 64 -23.78 -7.05 30.04
N LYS A 65 -23.68 -5.79 29.62
CA LYS A 65 -23.85 -4.61 30.47
C LYS A 65 -25.32 -4.26 30.65
N THR A 66 -25.64 -3.56 31.76
CA THR A 66 -26.97 -2.99 32.01
C THR A 66 -27.39 -2.09 30.86
N GLY A 67 -28.63 -2.26 30.40
CA GLY A 67 -29.18 -1.54 29.24
C GLY A 67 -29.09 -2.29 27.92
N SER A 68 -28.52 -3.50 27.92
CA SER A 68 -28.57 -4.43 26.79
C SER A 68 -30.00 -4.72 26.36
N LYS A 69 -30.20 -4.83 25.04
CA LYS A 69 -31.48 -5.17 24.41
C LYS A 69 -31.27 -6.30 23.41
N ASP A 70 -32.35 -6.98 23.06
CA ASP A 70 -32.38 -8.01 22.00
C ASP A 70 -31.75 -7.55 20.68
N SER A 71 -32.02 -6.31 20.27
CA SER A 71 -31.47 -5.72 19.04
C SER A 71 -30.14 -5.01 19.26
N SER A 72 -29.68 -4.83 20.50
CA SER A 72 -28.45 -4.12 20.79
C SER A 72 -27.85 -4.58 22.12
N PRO A 73 -27.22 -5.77 22.15
CA PRO A 73 -26.44 -6.20 23.30
C PRO A 73 -25.29 -5.21 23.54
N LEU A 74 -25.08 -4.84 24.81
CA LEU A 74 -23.98 -3.97 25.22
C LEU A 74 -22.93 -4.83 25.91
N LEU A 75 -21.68 -4.77 25.46
CA LEU A 75 -20.59 -5.53 26.06
C LEU A 75 -20.18 -4.88 27.40
N GLU A 76 -19.76 -5.68 28.37
CA GLU A 76 -19.17 -5.14 29.59
C GLU A 76 -17.76 -4.59 29.31
N VAL A 77 -17.44 -3.46 29.95
CA VAL A 77 -16.11 -2.83 29.89
C VAL A 77 -15.57 -2.76 31.30
N SER A 78 -14.36 -3.28 31.49
CA SER A 78 -13.62 -3.12 32.74
C SER A 78 -12.14 -2.90 32.45
N ASN A 79 -11.37 -2.48 33.45
CA ASN A 79 -9.92 -2.36 33.29
C ASN A 79 -9.24 -3.70 32.98
N THR A 80 -9.87 -4.81 33.38
CA THR A 80 -9.41 -6.18 33.10
C THR A 80 -10.01 -6.76 31.82
N HIS A 81 -10.98 -6.06 31.21
CA HIS A 81 -11.67 -6.47 29.99
C HIS A 81 -11.97 -5.24 29.12
N PRO A 82 -10.93 -4.62 28.53
CA PRO A 82 -11.13 -3.48 27.64
C PRO A 82 -11.77 -3.93 26.33
N GLN A 83 -12.64 -3.09 25.78
CA GLN A 83 -13.27 -3.34 24.49
C GLN A 83 -12.51 -2.61 23.37
N PRO A 84 -12.48 -3.16 22.14
CA PRO A 84 -11.82 -2.52 21.00
C PRO A 84 -12.37 -1.11 20.76
N SER A 85 -11.49 -0.16 20.47
CA SER A 85 -11.86 1.23 20.17
C SER A 85 -12.28 1.46 18.72
N LEU A 86 -12.05 0.47 17.85
CA LEU A 86 -12.32 0.57 16.42
C LEU A 86 -13.80 0.33 16.10
N PRO A 87 -14.51 1.24 15.41
CA PRO A 87 -15.84 0.96 14.89
C PRO A 87 -15.87 -0.29 14.02
N ASN A 88 -16.95 -1.05 14.13
CA ASN A 88 -17.13 -2.28 13.34
C ASN A 88 -16.04 -3.34 13.55
N PHE A 89 -15.25 -3.29 14.63
CA PHE A 89 -14.24 -4.30 14.92
C PHE A 89 -14.81 -5.72 14.87
N TYR A 90 -15.99 -5.92 15.44
CA TYR A 90 -16.61 -7.24 15.54
C TYR A 90 -17.43 -7.69 14.31
N VAL A 91 -17.50 -6.88 13.24
CA VAL A 91 -18.33 -7.21 12.07
C VAL A 91 -17.87 -8.51 11.40
N GLY A 92 -18.82 -9.40 11.14
CA GLY A 92 -18.60 -10.72 10.54
C GLY A 92 -18.40 -11.86 11.54
N TYR A 93 -18.03 -11.55 12.79
CA TYR A 93 -17.99 -12.55 13.85
C TYR A 93 -19.39 -12.94 14.30
N HIS A 94 -19.48 -14.08 14.98
CA HIS A 94 -20.73 -14.55 15.57
C HIS A 94 -20.74 -14.27 17.06
N MET A 95 -21.85 -13.70 17.54
CA MET A 95 -22.13 -13.55 18.96
C MET A 95 -23.08 -14.63 19.41
N MET A 96 -22.68 -15.40 20.42
CA MET A 96 -23.53 -16.34 21.13
C MET A 96 -23.87 -15.77 22.51
N VAL A 97 -25.15 -15.78 22.86
CA VAL A 97 -25.64 -15.29 24.15
C VAL A 97 -26.51 -16.37 24.80
N GLN A 98 -26.23 -16.67 26.07
CA GLN A 98 -27.10 -17.51 26.89
C GLN A 98 -28.24 -16.66 27.43
N THR A 99 -29.43 -16.79 26.82
CA THR A 99 -30.64 -16.14 27.32
C THR A 99 -31.33 -17.01 28.38
N ALA A 100 -32.34 -16.47 29.04
CA ALA A 100 -33.19 -17.23 29.96
C ALA A 100 -34.05 -18.30 29.25
N LEU A 101 -34.20 -18.17 27.93
CA LEU A 101 -35.03 -19.06 27.10
C LEU A 101 -34.19 -20.14 26.43
N GLU A 102 -33.09 -19.74 25.79
CA GLU A 102 -32.23 -20.61 24.99
C GLU A 102 -30.86 -19.98 24.73
N LEU A 103 -29.95 -20.80 24.19
CA LEU A 103 -28.67 -20.34 23.64
C LEU A 103 -28.89 -19.89 22.20
N GLN A 104 -28.55 -18.63 21.89
CA GLN A 104 -28.77 -18.05 20.56
C GLN A 104 -27.46 -17.55 19.98
N THR A 105 -27.28 -17.73 18.67
CA THR A 105 -26.13 -17.24 17.91
C THR A 105 -26.60 -16.31 16.79
N ARG A 106 -25.91 -15.19 16.60
CA ARG A 106 -26.19 -14.18 15.57
C ARG A 106 -24.90 -13.66 14.94
N ILE A 107 -24.97 -13.20 13.69
CA ILE A 107 -23.86 -12.54 13.02
C ILE A 107 -23.83 -11.08 13.45
N ILE A 108 -22.67 -10.55 13.76
CA ILE A 108 -22.50 -9.14 14.08
C ILE A 108 -22.39 -8.33 12.79
N THR A 109 -23.28 -7.35 12.62
CA THR A 109 -23.33 -6.47 11.43
C THR A 109 -22.82 -5.06 11.71
N SER A 110 -22.74 -4.66 12.98
CA SER A 110 -22.14 -3.38 13.39
C SER A 110 -21.64 -3.44 14.83
N TYR A 111 -20.61 -2.65 15.13
CA TYR A 111 -20.12 -2.42 16.48
C TYR A 111 -19.82 -0.94 16.70
N ASN A 112 -20.39 -0.37 17.76
CA ASN A 112 -20.18 1.01 18.15
C ASN A 112 -19.31 1.09 19.42
N PRO A 113 -18.04 1.53 19.33
CA PRO A 113 -17.13 1.59 20.48
C PRO A 113 -17.52 2.66 21.50
N SER A 114 -18.27 3.71 21.12
CA SER A 114 -18.65 4.79 22.04
C SER A 114 -19.62 4.33 23.13
N ASN A 115 -20.40 3.30 22.87
CA ASN A 115 -21.35 2.71 23.82
C ASN A 115 -21.22 1.18 23.94
N VAL A 116 -20.20 0.60 23.30
CA VAL A 116 -19.92 -0.85 23.20
C VAL A 116 -21.11 -1.70 22.77
N ALA A 117 -21.96 -1.12 21.92
CA ALA A 117 -23.12 -1.78 21.37
C ALA A 117 -22.75 -2.67 20.18
N VAL A 118 -23.25 -3.90 20.20
CA VAL A 118 -23.21 -4.84 19.08
C VAL A 118 -24.59 -4.84 18.41
N LEU A 119 -24.63 -4.82 17.08
CA LEU A 119 -25.86 -4.94 16.31
C LEU A 119 -25.84 -6.31 15.61
N PRO A 120 -26.72 -7.26 15.99
CA PRO A 120 -26.83 -8.53 15.31
C PRO A 120 -27.63 -8.39 14.00
N ASP A 121 -27.43 -9.33 13.08
CA ASP A 121 -28.19 -9.48 11.83
C ASP A 121 -29.69 -9.70 12.10
N VAL A 122 -30.00 -10.48 13.12
CA VAL A 122 -31.35 -10.69 13.65
C VAL A 122 -31.32 -10.47 15.15
N SER A 123 -32.32 -9.78 15.69
CA SER A 123 -32.41 -9.58 17.14
C SER A 123 -32.41 -10.92 17.90
N PHE A 124 -31.82 -10.89 19.09
CA PHE A 124 -31.98 -11.97 20.06
C PHE A 124 -33.42 -11.98 20.60
N ASN A 125 -33.75 -12.97 21.43
CA ASN A 125 -35.01 -13.00 22.18
C ASN A 125 -34.71 -13.38 23.63
N GLY A 126 -34.90 -12.44 24.56
CA GLY A 126 -34.66 -12.66 25.99
C GLY A 126 -33.34 -12.09 26.50
N VAL A 127 -32.72 -11.16 25.78
CA VAL A 127 -31.66 -10.27 26.27
C VAL A 127 -32.33 -9.11 27.01
N THR A 128 -32.45 -9.25 28.32
CA THR A 128 -33.22 -8.30 29.13
C THR A 128 -32.44 -7.66 30.28
N ASN A 129 -31.23 -8.12 30.62
CA ASN A 129 -30.49 -7.67 31.81
C ASN A 129 -28.96 -7.77 31.70
N SER A 130 -28.25 -7.06 32.60
CA SER A 130 -26.81 -7.21 32.81
C SER A 130 -26.44 -8.57 33.37
N GLY A 131 -25.25 -9.08 33.06
CA GLY A 131 -24.68 -10.30 33.63
C GLY A 131 -24.93 -11.58 32.82
N GLN A 132 -25.68 -11.51 31.70
CA GLN A 132 -25.79 -12.64 30.77
C GLN A 132 -24.46 -12.85 30.06
N SER A 133 -23.95 -14.08 30.07
CA SER A 133 -22.68 -14.40 29.42
C SER A 133 -22.83 -14.38 27.90
N TYR A 134 -21.78 -13.89 27.23
CA TYR A 134 -21.64 -13.93 25.79
C TYR A 134 -20.28 -14.49 25.38
N ILE A 135 -20.23 -15.01 24.15
CA ILE A 135 -19.02 -15.40 23.44
C ILE A 135 -19.09 -14.82 22.03
N ILE A 136 -18.04 -14.14 21.59
CA ILE A 136 -17.83 -13.72 20.21
C ILE A 136 -16.76 -14.65 19.62
N PHE A 137 -17.05 -15.26 18.47
CA PHE A 137 -16.22 -16.30 17.89
C PHE A 137 -16.19 -16.23 16.36
N ASP A 138 -15.13 -16.79 15.78
CA ASP A 138 -14.95 -16.94 14.34
C ASP A 138 -15.64 -18.24 13.86
N MET A 139 -16.33 -18.14 12.73
CA MET A 139 -17.04 -19.24 12.07
C MET A 139 -16.42 -19.60 10.72
N SER A 140 -15.18 -19.18 10.47
CA SER A 140 -14.38 -19.58 9.32
C SER A 140 -14.39 -21.09 9.15
N THR A 141 -14.42 -21.54 7.90
CA THR A 141 -14.46 -22.95 7.52
C THR A 141 -13.43 -23.23 6.44
N VAL A 142 -13.34 -24.47 5.98
CA VAL A 142 -12.51 -24.79 4.82
C VAL A 142 -12.93 -24.06 3.55
N GLY A 143 -14.19 -23.62 3.43
CA GLY A 143 -14.71 -22.95 2.23
C GLY A 143 -14.63 -21.41 2.24
N PHE A 144 -14.36 -20.80 3.40
CA PHE A 144 -14.21 -19.35 3.53
C PHE A 144 -13.50 -18.98 4.83
N VAL A 145 -12.88 -17.79 4.85
CA VAL A 145 -12.30 -17.21 6.08
C VAL A 145 -12.84 -15.81 6.32
N HIS A 146 -12.97 -15.45 7.59
CA HIS A 146 -13.24 -14.09 8.02
C HIS A 146 -11.94 -13.26 8.00
N LEU A 147 -11.99 -12.08 7.40
CA LEU A 147 -10.91 -11.10 7.46
C LEU A 147 -11.17 -10.15 8.64
N PRO A 148 -10.22 -10.00 9.58
CA PRO A 148 -10.40 -9.07 10.70
C PRO A 148 -10.39 -7.62 10.22
N ALA A 149 -10.96 -6.71 11.02
CA ALA A 149 -10.97 -5.28 10.73
C ALA A 149 -9.56 -4.67 10.58
N VAL A 150 -8.63 -5.21 11.37
CA VAL A 150 -7.22 -4.85 11.39
C VAL A 150 -6.40 -6.12 11.49
N ASP A 151 -5.22 -6.11 10.87
CA ASP A 151 -4.28 -7.20 10.90
C ASP A 151 -3.40 -7.14 12.19
N VAL A 152 -2.48 -8.10 12.39
CA VAL A 152 -1.60 -8.13 13.60
C VAL A 152 -0.63 -6.97 13.68
N TYR A 153 -0.49 -6.20 12.60
CA TYR A 153 0.32 -5.00 12.51
C TYR A 153 -0.54 -3.74 12.53
N GLU A 154 -1.84 -3.83 12.85
CA GLU A 154 -2.80 -2.71 12.87
C GLU A 154 -3.07 -2.10 11.48
N ASN A 155 -2.77 -2.83 10.39
CA ASN A 155 -3.17 -2.41 9.05
C ASN A 155 -4.68 -2.59 8.88
N HIS A 156 -5.36 -1.54 8.44
CA HIS A 156 -6.78 -1.60 8.13
C HIS A 156 -7.03 -2.32 6.81
N ILE A 157 -7.94 -3.29 6.84
CA ILE A 157 -8.46 -3.86 5.60
C ILE A 157 -9.30 -2.82 4.86
N ILE A 158 -9.31 -2.95 3.55
CA ILE A 158 -10.02 -2.10 2.61
C ILE A 158 -11.50 -2.50 2.63
N GLU A 159 -12.36 -1.51 2.83
CA GLU A 159 -13.80 -1.70 3.03
C GLU A 159 -14.63 -1.32 1.79
N TYR A 160 -14.39 -1.97 0.66
CA TYR A 160 -15.31 -1.93 -0.48
C TYR A 160 -15.58 -3.32 -1.05
N ASP A 161 -16.74 -3.49 -1.68
CA ASP A 161 -17.17 -4.78 -2.23
C ASP A 161 -16.18 -5.29 -3.29
N GLN A 162 -15.87 -6.59 -3.25
CA GLN A 162 -14.91 -7.25 -4.15
C GLN A 162 -13.46 -6.75 -4.04
N ALA A 163 -13.09 -5.98 -3.00
CA ALA A 163 -11.72 -5.45 -2.84
C ALA A 163 -10.62 -6.51 -2.95
N TYR A 164 -10.93 -7.73 -2.51
CA TYR A 164 -9.98 -8.84 -2.46
C TYR A 164 -10.33 -9.99 -3.39
N THR A 165 -11.30 -9.82 -4.29
CA THR A 165 -11.59 -10.83 -5.30
C THR A 165 -10.37 -11.04 -6.20
N GLY A 166 -9.94 -12.29 -6.35
CA GLY A 166 -8.73 -12.68 -7.07
C GLY A 166 -7.44 -12.69 -6.23
N TYR A 167 -7.47 -12.19 -4.98
CA TYR A 167 -6.35 -12.33 -4.04
C TYR A 167 -6.29 -13.77 -3.51
N TYR A 168 -5.21 -14.12 -2.83
CA TYR A 168 -4.99 -15.38 -2.16
C TYR A 168 -4.98 -15.20 -0.65
N VAL A 169 -5.68 -16.08 0.05
CA VAL A 169 -5.41 -16.35 1.47
C VAL A 169 -4.43 -17.50 1.51
N MET A 170 -3.24 -17.25 2.04
CA MET A 170 -2.20 -18.25 2.27
C MET A 170 -2.20 -18.64 3.74
N ASP A 171 -2.28 -19.94 4.01
CA ASP A 171 -2.15 -20.51 5.34
C ASP A 171 -0.66 -20.60 5.69
N GLU A 172 -0.22 -19.73 6.57
CA GLU A 172 1.17 -19.63 7.01
C GLU A 172 1.57 -20.79 7.94
N THR A 173 0.63 -21.43 8.63
CA THR A 173 0.89 -22.59 9.50
C THR A 173 1.23 -23.82 8.66
N LEU A 174 0.48 -24.05 7.58
CA LEU A 174 0.64 -25.21 6.70
C LEU A 174 1.65 -25.01 5.56
N SER A 175 2.06 -23.77 5.31
CA SER A 175 3.02 -23.41 4.26
C SER A 175 4.47 -23.40 4.76
N TYR A 176 5.33 -24.18 4.10
CA TYR A 176 6.77 -24.23 4.37
C TYR A 176 7.55 -24.74 3.16
N GLY A 177 8.74 -24.17 2.93
CA GLY A 177 9.59 -24.46 1.78
C GLY A 177 8.87 -24.14 0.48
N SER A 178 8.86 -25.10 -0.43
CA SER A 178 8.10 -25.03 -1.70
C SER A 178 6.64 -25.49 -1.57
N LYS A 179 6.22 -26.02 -0.40
CA LYS A 179 4.82 -26.35 -0.13
C LYS A 179 4.10 -25.06 0.29
N ILE A 180 3.42 -24.43 -0.66
CA ILE A 180 2.57 -23.25 -0.42
C ILE A 180 1.10 -23.68 -0.40
N VAL A 181 0.46 -23.51 0.76
CA VAL A 181 -0.96 -23.82 0.97
C VAL A 181 -1.75 -22.52 0.95
N ALA A 182 -2.53 -22.32 -0.11
CA ALA A 182 -3.33 -21.11 -0.28
C ALA A 182 -4.59 -21.39 -1.12
N ARG A 183 -5.57 -20.48 -1.02
CA ARG A 183 -6.78 -20.46 -1.86
C ARG A 183 -7.04 -19.08 -2.42
N GLN A 184 -7.51 -19.04 -3.66
CA GLN A 184 -7.90 -17.78 -4.27
C GLN A 184 -9.29 -17.39 -3.77
N ILE A 185 -9.46 -16.11 -3.47
CA ILE A 185 -10.75 -15.53 -3.10
C ILE A 185 -11.57 -15.38 -4.38
N LYS A 186 -12.64 -16.15 -4.49
CA LYS A 186 -13.60 -16.07 -5.59
C LYS A 186 -14.55 -14.90 -5.42
N TYR A 187 -14.92 -14.59 -4.18
CA TYR A 187 -15.86 -13.54 -3.83
C TYR A 187 -15.54 -13.03 -2.43
N TYR A 188 -15.45 -11.70 -2.28
CA TYR A 188 -15.26 -11.05 -0.99
C TYR A 188 -16.52 -10.28 -0.61
N ASP A 189 -17.20 -10.71 0.45
CA ASP A 189 -18.33 -9.97 1.03
C ASP A 189 -17.79 -8.94 2.04
N GLN A 190 -17.81 -7.67 1.68
CA GLN A 190 -17.35 -6.61 2.58
C GLN A 190 -18.25 -6.49 3.82
N THR A 191 -19.56 -6.71 3.70
CA THR A 191 -20.54 -6.42 4.76
C THR A 191 -20.28 -7.25 6.01
N ILE A 192 -19.82 -8.48 5.82
CA ILE A 192 -19.47 -9.42 6.89
C ILE A 192 -18.00 -9.86 6.84
N ARG A 193 -17.20 -9.26 5.94
CA ARG A 193 -15.77 -9.52 5.72
C ARG A 193 -15.42 -10.98 5.46
N TYR A 194 -16.26 -11.70 4.71
CA TYR A 194 -16.00 -13.09 4.36
C TYR A 194 -15.32 -13.19 3.01
N ALA A 195 -14.17 -13.86 2.99
CA ALA A 195 -13.47 -14.24 1.78
C ALA A 195 -13.83 -15.69 1.43
N TYR A 196 -14.70 -15.85 0.43
CA TYR A 196 -15.12 -17.15 -0.07
C TYR A 196 -14.11 -17.66 -1.10
N TYR A 197 -13.66 -18.90 -0.91
CA TYR A 197 -12.63 -19.48 -1.75
C TYR A 197 -13.17 -20.02 -3.08
N ASP A 198 -12.27 -20.14 -4.05
CA ASP A 198 -12.51 -20.85 -5.31
C ASP A 198 -12.61 -22.37 -5.12
N SER A 199 -11.95 -22.89 -4.08
CA SER A 199 -11.90 -24.29 -3.67
C SER A 199 -11.60 -24.41 -2.16
N ASP A 200 -12.05 -25.49 -1.54
CA ASP A 200 -11.88 -25.69 -0.09
C ASP A 200 -10.41 -25.83 0.31
N MET A 201 -10.02 -25.27 1.46
CA MET A 201 -8.76 -25.52 2.16
C MET A 201 -8.57 -27.02 2.43
N PRO A 202 -7.32 -27.51 2.56
CA PRO A 202 -7.06 -28.93 2.78
C PRO A 202 -7.58 -29.41 4.14
N SER A 203 -7.67 -30.73 4.33
CA SER A 203 -8.27 -31.32 5.53
C SER A 203 -7.48 -31.11 6.83
N ASP A 204 -6.20 -30.72 6.73
CA ASP A 204 -5.32 -30.35 7.85
C ASP A 204 -5.46 -28.88 8.28
N TRP A 205 -6.32 -28.10 7.62
CA TRP A 205 -6.64 -26.71 7.97
C TRP A 205 -7.35 -26.60 9.32
N ASN A 206 -7.01 -25.55 10.07
CA ASN A 206 -7.65 -25.20 11.33
C ASN A 206 -7.95 -23.70 11.40
N VAL A 207 -9.11 -23.34 11.96
CA VAL A 207 -9.48 -21.93 12.21
C VAL A 207 -8.46 -21.17 13.08
N THR A 208 -7.65 -21.86 13.88
CA THR A 208 -6.57 -21.22 14.67
C THR A 208 -5.27 -21.01 13.90
N ASP A 209 -5.20 -21.38 12.62
CA ASP A 209 -4.01 -21.18 11.81
C ASP A 209 -3.73 -19.69 11.57
N SER A 210 -2.50 -19.40 11.14
CA SER A 210 -2.07 -18.06 10.79
C SER A 210 -2.20 -17.87 9.28
N TYR A 211 -2.58 -16.67 8.86
CA TYR A 211 -2.92 -16.37 7.47
C TYR A 211 -2.23 -15.11 6.98
N THR A 212 -1.99 -15.08 5.68
CA THR A 212 -1.68 -13.84 4.97
C THR A 212 -2.58 -13.64 3.76
N LEU A 213 -2.85 -12.36 3.46
CA LEU A 213 -3.54 -11.96 2.24
C LEU A 213 -2.51 -11.46 1.22
N ARG A 214 -2.57 -11.99 0.00
CA ARG A 214 -1.58 -11.69 -1.06
C ARG A 214 -2.25 -11.55 -2.43
N GLN A 215 -1.75 -10.69 -3.30
CA GLN A 215 -2.22 -10.65 -4.70
C GLN A 215 -1.72 -11.83 -5.54
N SER A 216 -0.58 -12.40 -5.16
CA SER A 216 -0.01 -13.59 -5.76
C SER A 216 0.80 -14.35 -4.70
N LEU A 217 1.23 -15.56 -5.02
CA LEU A 217 1.94 -16.42 -4.06
C LEU A 217 3.47 -16.25 -4.12
N PRO A 218 4.19 -16.47 -3.01
CA PRO A 218 5.64 -16.61 -3.04
C PRO A 218 6.05 -17.90 -3.76
N LEU A 219 7.31 -17.99 -4.17
CA LEU A 219 7.86 -19.24 -4.70
C LEU A 219 8.15 -20.21 -3.57
N GLU A 220 8.80 -19.72 -2.52
CA GLU A 220 9.20 -20.52 -1.36
C GLU A 220 9.18 -19.67 -0.08
N LYS A 221 9.03 -20.33 1.06
CA LYS A 221 9.09 -19.74 2.40
C LYS A 221 10.02 -20.54 3.29
N TRP A 222 10.98 -19.91 3.96
CA TRP A 222 11.93 -20.62 4.81
C TRP A 222 12.13 -19.93 6.14
N THR A 223 12.39 -20.70 7.19
CA THR A 223 12.86 -20.16 8.48
C THR A 223 14.36 -20.31 8.57
N LEU A 224 15.08 -19.21 8.79
CA LEU A 224 16.53 -19.20 8.80
C LEU A 224 17.08 -19.79 10.10
N SER A 225 17.93 -20.81 9.96
CA SER A 225 18.66 -21.41 11.08
C SER A 225 19.97 -20.71 11.41
N THR A 226 20.43 -19.85 10.49
CA THR A 226 21.69 -19.10 10.55
C THR A 226 21.38 -17.61 10.39
N PRO A 227 21.96 -16.71 11.20
CA PRO A 227 21.79 -15.28 11.04
C PRO A 227 22.24 -14.78 9.66
N THR A 228 21.60 -13.73 9.16
CA THR A 228 22.06 -13.06 7.93
C THR A 228 23.23 -12.16 8.28
N VAL A 229 24.31 -12.22 7.51
CA VAL A 229 25.53 -11.44 7.74
C VAL A 229 25.91 -10.65 6.49
N VAL A 230 26.72 -9.61 6.67
CA VAL A 230 27.38 -8.95 5.54
C VAL A 230 28.58 -9.82 5.12
N ASN A 231 28.68 -10.14 3.84
CA ASN A 231 29.79 -10.89 3.30
C ASN A 231 31.08 -10.07 3.41
N THR A 232 32.06 -10.60 4.13
CA THR A 232 33.42 -10.05 4.22
C THR A 232 34.44 -10.89 3.47
N ASN A 233 34.05 -12.07 2.99
CA ASN A 233 34.94 -13.01 2.32
C ASN A 233 34.87 -12.85 0.79
N PRO A 234 35.93 -12.38 0.12
CA PRO A 234 35.96 -12.24 -1.34
C PRO A 234 35.85 -13.59 -2.08
N ASP A 235 36.17 -14.71 -1.44
CA ASP A 235 36.09 -16.04 -2.05
C ASP A 235 34.64 -16.53 -2.21
N ILE A 236 33.73 -16.04 -1.37
CA ILE A 236 32.29 -16.35 -1.46
C ILE A 236 31.62 -15.47 -2.52
N GLY A 237 32.12 -14.25 -2.70
CA GLY A 237 31.66 -13.29 -3.69
C GLY A 237 31.99 -11.85 -3.30
N GLN A 238 31.36 -10.87 -3.93
CA GLN A 238 31.66 -9.46 -3.67
C GLN A 238 31.47 -9.12 -2.17
N PRO A 239 32.51 -8.59 -1.49
CA PRO A 239 32.36 -8.10 -0.12
C PRO A 239 31.38 -6.92 -0.03
N GLY A 240 30.64 -6.84 1.08
CA GLY A 240 29.63 -5.82 1.33
C GLY A 240 28.20 -6.20 0.93
N LEU A 241 28.00 -7.35 0.26
CA LEU A 241 26.66 -7.90 -0.02
C LEU A 241 26.09 -8.64 1.19
N LEU A 242 24.76 -8.77 1.25
CA LEU A 242 24.11 -9.60 2.27
C LEU A 242 24.26 -11.08 1.91
N LEU A 243 24.68 -11.89 2.90
CA LEU A 243 24.81 -13.33 2.80
C LEU A 243 23.71 -13.99 3.62
N ILE A 244 22.73 -14.57 2.93
CA ILE A 244 21.61 -15.31 3.52
C ILE A 244 21.89 -16.81 3.32
N THR A 245 21.89 -17.58 4.41
CA THR A 245 22.09 -19.04 4.34
C THR A 245 20.75 -19.75 4.50
N LEU A 246 20.28 -20.37 3.42
CA LEU A 246 19.00 -21.08 3.34
C LEU A 246 19.10 -22.48 3.98
N PRO A 247 17.96 -23.10 4.38
CA PRO A 247 17.93 -24.47 4.89
C PRO A 247 18.42 -25.50 3.86
N LEU A 248 18.84 -26.69 4.33
CA LEU A 248 19.37 -27.76 3.46
C LEU A 248 18.35 -28.26 2.45
N GLU A 249 17.07 -28.14 2.78
CA GLU A 249 15.91 -28.47 1.97
C GLU A 249 15.71 -27.53 0.78
N SER A 250 16.32 -26.35 0.79
CA SER A 250 16.36 -25.46 -0.37
C SER A 250 17.24 -26.03 -1.49
N SER A 251 17.12 -25.47 -2.69
CA SER A 251 17.75 -26.03 -3.91
C SER A 251 19.26 -26.26 -3.77
N ALA A 252 19.74 -27.41 -4.23
CA ALA A 252 21.17 -27.71 -4.28
C ALA A 252 21.89 -27.21 -5.54
N GLN A 253 21.15 -26.60 -6.46
CA GLN A 253 21.68 -26.16 -7.74
C GLN A 253 22.21 -24.73 -7.65
N ASP A 254 23.43 -24.51 -8.14
CA ASP A 254 24.00 -23.17 -8.26
C ASP A 254 23.13 -22.27 -9.12
N ASN A 255 23.01 -21.01 -8.70
CA ASN A 255 22.23 -19.95 -9.34
C ASN A 255 20.72 -20.21 -9.46
N PHE A 256 20.17 -21.20 -8.76
CA PHE A 256 18.73 -21.50 -8.80
C PHE A 256 17.85 -20.29 -8.43
N TYR A 257 18.25 -19.52 -7.42
CA TYR A 257 17.53 -18.33 -6.96
C TYR A 257 18.05 -17.01 -7.57
N THR A 258 19.06 -17.05 -8.45
CA THR A 258 19.61 -15.84 -9.07
C THR A 258 18.51 -15.11 -9.86
N GLY A 259 18.40 -13.79 -9.66
CA GLY A 259 17.35 -12.97 -10.27
C GLY A 259 16.01 -12.96 -9.53
N LYS A 260 15.90 -13.67 -8.41
CA LYS A 260 14.75 -13.60 -7.50
C LYS A 260 14.98 -12.52 -6.43
N TYR A 261 13.94 -12.23 -5.67
CA TYR A 261 14.02 -11.39 -4.48
C TYR A 261 13.75 -12.21 -3.23
N ILE A 262 14.32 -11.78 -2.12
CA ILE A 262 14.07 -12.30 -0.78
C ILE A 262 13.57 -11.16 0.09
N TYR A 263 12.51 -11.40 0.86
CA TYR A 263 12.10 -10.50 1.93
C TYR A 263 11.79 -11.26 3.22
N PHE A 264 11.80 -10.56 4.36
CA PHE A 264 11.58 -11.14 5.68
C PHE A 264 10.15 -10.86 6.19
N THR A 265 9.54 -11.82 6.89
CA THR A 265 8.15 -11.73 7.38
C THR A 265 8.01 -11.13 8.78
N THR A 266 9.06 -11.26 9.60
CA THR A 266 9.17 -10.89 11.03
C THR A 266 10.68 -10.80 11.33
N ASN A 267 11.26 -9.97 12.21
CA ASN A 267 10.79 -9.28 13.40
C ASN A 267 11.41 -7.88 13.48
N LEU A 268 10.62 -6.84 13.73
CA LEU A 268 10.83 -5.91 14.83
C LEU A 268 9.52 -5.13 15.02
N PRO A 269 8.91 -5.15 16.21
CA PRO A 269 7.88 -4.17 16.55
C PRO A 269 8.60 -2.82 16.62
N TYR A 270 8.68 -2.11 15.51
CA TYR A 270 9.28 -0.79 15.52
C TYR A 270 8.27 0.17 16.16
N GLN A 271 8.46 0.45 17.45
CA GLN A 271 7.63 1.35 18.26
C GLN A 271 7.60 2.81 17.76
N GLU A 272 8.29 3.11 16.67
CA GLU A 272 8.47 4.46 16.16
C GLU A 272 7.85 4.69 14.77
N TYR A 273 7.18 3.69 14.17
CA TYR A 273 6.27 3.95 13.02
C TYR A 273 4.88 4.43 13.52
N ASN A 274 4.90 5.33 14.50
CA ASN A 274 3.77 5.75 15.31
C ASN A 274 3.44 7.24 15.14
N LEU A 275 3.79 7.84 14.00
CA LEU A 275 3.52 9.27 13.81
C LEU A 275 2.20 9.56 13.10
N PHE A 276 1.60 8.59 12.39
CA PHE A 276 0.26 8.74 11.81
C PHE A 276 -0.51 7.42 11.87
N GLN A 277 -1.74 7.45 12.38
CA GLN A 277 -2.61 6.27 12.59
C GLN A 277 -3.12 5.62 11.28
N SER A 278 -2.65 6.07 10.11
CA SER A 278 -3.18 5.67 8.79
C SER A 278 -2.14 5.08 7.83
N THR A 279 -0.87 4.91 8.22
CA THR A 279 0.13 4.39 7.30
C THR A 279 0.17 2.86 7.31
N PHE A 280 -0.04 2.26 6.13
CA PHE A 280 0.15 0.83 5.89
C PHE A 280 1.57 0.41 6.27
N LYS A 281 1.71 -0.64 7.08
CA LYS A 281 2.96 -1.21 7.58
C LYS A 281 3.40 -2.37 6.66
N PRO A 282 4.40 -2.15 5.77
CA PRO A 282 4.79 -3.11 4.73
C PRO A 282 5.68 -4.25 5.25
N ILE A 283 5.88 -5.27 4.40
CA ILE A 283 6.95 -6.27 4.56
C ILE A 283 8.33 -5.61 4.58
N TYR A 284 9.23 -6.24 5.31
CA TYR A 284 10.56 -5.72 5.53
C TYR A 284 11.59 -6.26 4.52
N GLY A 285 12.41 -5.35 4.00
CA GLY A 285 13.68 -5.62 3.32
C GLY A 285 13.51 -6.47 2.06
N THR A 286 13.49 -5.84 0.88
CA THR A 286 13.38 -6.57 -0.40
C THR A 286 14.74 -6.63 -1.08
N TYR A 287 15.38 -7.80 -1.05
CA TYR A 287 16.76 -7.99 -1.46
C TYR A 287 16.86 -8.80 -2.74
N TYR A 288 17.55 -8.27 -3.76
CA TYR A 288 17.77 -8.97 -5.02
C TYR A 288 18.90 -10.00 -4.90
N VAL A 289 18.65 -11.25 -5.28
CA VAL A 289 19.64 -12.33 -5.26
C VAL A 289 20.54 -12.23 -6.49
N VAL A 290 21.80 -11.85 -6.24
CA VAL A 290 22.86 -11.68 -7.25
C VAL A 290 23.43 -13.03 -7.67
N SER A 291 23.67 -13.89 -6.69
CA SER A 291 24.18 -15.24 -6.93
C SER A 291 23.72 -16.18 -5.81
N TYR A 292 23.70 -17.46 -6.12
CA TYR A 292 23.37 -18.51 -5.16
C TYR A 292 24.31 -19.70 -5.32
N THR A 293 24.95 -20.11 -4.22
CA THR A 293 25.81 -21.29 -4.18
C THR A 293 25.03 -22.44 -3.58
N GLY A 294 24.66 -23.40 -4.44
CA GLY A 294 23.86 -24.54 -4.07
C GLY A 294 24.56 -25.39 -3.02
N ALA A 295 25.85 -25.67 -3.17
CA ALA A 295 26.61 -26.52 -2.23
C ALA A 295 26.54 -26.03 -0.76
N THR A 296 26.57 -24.71 -0.55
CA THR A 296 26.54 -24.10 0.80
C THR A 296 25.18 -23.51 1.17
N ARG A 297 24.20 -23.54 0.27
CA ARG A 297 22.87 -22.91 0.42
C ARG A 297 22.94 -21.40 0.68
N GLN A 298 23.95 -20.74 0.12
CA GLN A 298 24.22 -19.33 0.38
C GLN A 298 23.76 -18.45 -0.78
N ALA A 299 22.85 -17.52 -0.50
CA ALA A 299 22.42 -16.46 -1.41
C ALA A 299 23.15 -15.15 -1.09
N LEU A 300 23.83 -14.59 -2.09
CA LEU A 300 24.38 -13.24 -2.03
C LEU A 300 23.37 -12.25 -2.61
N CYS A 301 23.05 -11.23 -1.84
CA CYS A 301 22.01 -10.27 -2.20
C CYS A 301 22.51 -8.83 -2.14
N TYR A 302 22.03 -7.99 -3.05
CA TYR A 302 22.22 -6.54 -2.92
C TYR A 302 21.49 -6.03 -1.68
N TYR A 303 22.18 -5.20 -0.88
CA TYR A 303 21.50 -4.29 0.03
C TYR A 303 20.63 -3.36 -0.83
N ASP A 304 19.46 -2.99 -0.33
CA ASP A 304 18.47 -2.11 -0.96
C ASP A 304 19.01 -1.26 -2.13
N MET A 305 18.44 -1.42 -3.32
CA MET A 305 18.90 -0.82 -4.57
C MET A 305 18.64 0.70 -4.67
N SER A 306 18.07 1.33 -3.64
CA SER A 306 18.14 2.79 -3.51
C SER A 306 19.60 3.18 -3.26
N GLY A 307 20.35 3.41 -4.34
CA GLY A 307 21.81 3.68 -4.39
C GLY A 307 22.33 4.88 -3.59
N ASN A 308 21.60 5.35 -2.58
CA ASN A 308 22.06 6.20 -1.49
C ASN A 308 21.43 5.68 -0.17
N VAL A 309 22.19 4.90 0.58
CA VAL A 309 21.89 4.51 1.98
C VAL A 309 21.74 5.76 2.90
N THR A 310 21.97 6.97 2.40
CA THR A 310 21.83 8.23 3.13
C THR A 310 20.49 8.93 2.99
N ASN A 311 19.64 8.57 2.02
CA ASN A 311 18.37 9.27 1.79
C ASN A 311 17.27 8.28 1.35
N TYR A 312 16.77 7.48 2.30
CA TYR A 312 15.34 7.19 2.24
C TYR A 312 14.61 8.53 2.29
N PRO A 313 13.45 8.70 1.63
CA PRO A 313 12.58 9.82 1.89
C PRO A 313 12.19 9.67 3.36
N THR A 314 12.87 10.46 4.19
CA THR A 314 12.23 11.04 5.33
C THR A 314 10.92 11.61 4.80
N TYR A 315 9.82 10.94 5.12
CA TYR A 315 8.64 11.70 5.52
C TYR A 315 9.12 12.86 6.41
N PRO A 316 8.44 14.01 6.47
CA PRO A 316 8.75 15.03 7.45
C PRO A 316 8.40 14.55 8.88
N SER A 317 8.80 13.34 9.27
CA SER A 317 9.12 12.95 10.62
C SER A 317 10.58 13.30 10.89
N SER A 318 10.84 13.84 12.08
CA SER A 318 12.16 14.16 12.59
C SER A 318 13.07 12.95 12.83
N ASN A 319 12.73 11.77 12.31
CA ASN A 319 13.50 10.53 12.42
C ASN A 319 13.33 9.67 11.15
N PRO A 320 14.25 9.76 10.17
CA PRO A 320 14.45 8.66 9.22
C PRO A 320 14.86 7.43 9.99
N ILE A 321 13.97 6.44 10.02
CA ILE A 321 14.35 5.11 10.49
C ILE A 321 15.03 4.45 9.31
N VAL A 322 16.29 4.83 9.12
CA VAL A 322 17.28 3.96 8.50
C VAL A 322 17.30 2.72 9.41
N ASN A 323 17.17 1.52 8.88
CA ASN A 323 17.76 0.38 9.58
C ASN A 323 19.17 0.79 9.95
N PRO A 324 19.63 0.62 11.21
CA PRO A 324 21.04 0.77 11.48
C PRO A 324 21.77 -0.11 10.46
N PRO A 325 22.65 0.43 9.61
CA PRO A 325 23.51 -0.40 8.79
C PRO A 325 24.26 -1.33 9.76
N GLY A 326 23.87 -2.61 9.83
CA GLY A 326 24.44 -3.58 10.76
C GLY A 326 23.51 -4.27 11.77
N THR A 327 22.18 -4.10 11.73
CA THR A 327 21.29 -5.03 12.46
C THR A 327 21.35 -6.42 11.82
N VAL A 328 22.08 -7.33 12.47
CA VAL A 328 22.15 -8.75 12.11
C VAL A 328 20.73 -9.31 12.19
N VAL A 329 20.18 -9.73 11.04
CA VAL A 329 18.89 -10.43 11.03
C VAL A 329 19.05 -11.73 11.81
N LEU A 330 18.17 -11.96 12.77
CA LEU A 330 18.40 -12.94 13.82
C LEU A 330 18.10 -14.35 13.30
N LYS A 331 18.72 -15.34 13.94
CA LYS A 331 18.33 -16.74 13.78
C LYS A 331 16.84 -16.89 14.15
N GLY A 332 16.07 -17.56 13.31
CA GLY A 332 14.65 -17.82 13.52
C GLY A 332 13.72 -16.92 12.70
N ASP A 333 14.25 -15.92 11.99
CA ASP A 333 13.42 -15.10 11.09
C ASP A 333 12.98 -15.91 9.86
N THR A 334 11.75 -15.65 9.41
CA THR A 334 11.17 -16.29 8.24
C THR A 334 11.31 -15.39 7.03
N ILE A 335 11.68 -15.98 5.89
CA ILE A 335 11.83 -15.30 4.60
C ILE A 335 10.85 -15.86 3.57
N ASN A 336 10.56 -15.05 2.56
CA ASN A 336 9.88 -15.47 1.34
C ASN A 336 10.79 -15.19 0.15
N ILE A 337 10.90 -16.17 -0.74
CA ILE A 337 11.58 -16.03 -2.02
C ILE A 337 10.51 -15.75 -3.07
N VAL A 338 10.69 -14.69 -3.84
CA VAL A 338 9.68 -14.19 -4.76
C VAL A 338 10.25 -13.79 -6.11
N SER A 339 9.37 -13.72 -7.11
CA SER A 339 9.75 -13.28 -8.45
C SER A 339 9.55 -11.78 -8.62
N PHE A 340 10.48 -11.16 -9.33
CA PHE A 340 10.32 -9.84 -9.92
C PHE A 340 9.17 -9.84 -10.93
N THR A 341 8.36 -8.78 -10.93
CA THR A 341 7.34 -8.56 -11.96
C THR A 341 7.83 -7.55 -12.97
N ASN A 342 8.08 -6.32 -12.51
CA ASN A 342 8.57 -5.21 -13.31
C ASN A 342 9.07 -4.09 -12.40
N ASP A 343 9.84 -3.17 -12.96
CA ASP A 343 10.08 -1.89 -12.33
C ASP A 343 8.86 -1.01 -12.59
N ASN A 344 8.29 -0.44 -11.54
CA ASN A 344 7.13 0.43 -11.65
C ASN A 344 7.52 1.85 -12.07
N TYR A 345 8.80 2.20 -11.94
CA TYR A 345 9.32 3.49 -12.37
C TYR A 345 9.39 3.59 -13.91
N SER A 346 8.75 4.62 -14.48
CA SER A 346 8.80 4.88 -15.93
C SER A 346 9.21 6.33 -16.22
N PRO A 347 10.40 6.57 -16.81
CA PRO A 347 10.80 7.90 -17.28
C PRO A 347 9.99 8.32 -18.52
N LEU A 348 10.01 9.62 -18.84
CA LEU A 348 9.45 10.12 -20.10
C LEU A 348 10.40 9.81 -21.26
N ASN A 349 9.86 9.12 -22.28
CA ASN A 349 10.57 8.85 -23.53
C ASN A 349 10.23 9.92 -24.57
N TYR A 350 11.23 10.67 -25.03
CA TYR A 350 11.06 11.67 -26.09
C TYR A 350 11.80 11.23 -27.36
N SER A 351 11.04 11.04 -28.45
CA SER A 351 11.55 10.57 -29.74
C SER A 351 11.98 11.70 -30.71
N GLY A 352 12.18 12.93 -30.23
CA GLY A 352 12.60 14.06 -31.08
C GLY A 352 14.13 14.17 -31.26
N SER A 353 14.57 14.91 -32.29
CA SER A 353 16.00 15.10 -32.62
C SER A 353 16.77 15.85 -31.53
N VAL A 354 17.91 15.28 -31.09
CA VAL A 354 18.84 15.80 -30.07
C VAL A 354 19.48 17.14 -30.46
N VAL A 355 19.54 17.45 -31.76
CA VAL A 355 20.27 18.61 -32.29
C VAL A 355 19.58 19.96 -32.01
N SER A 356 18.27 19.96 -31.71
CA SER A 356 17.53 21.18 -31.35
C SER A 356 17.46 21.48 -29.83
N GLN A 357 18.21 20.74 -29.00
CA GLN A 357 17.84 20.49 -27.59
C GLN A 357 18.76 21.07 -26.49
N ASN A 358 19.73 21.93 -26.82
CA ASN A 358 20.59 22.55 -25.79
C ASN A 358 20.05 23.89 -25.25
N GLN A 359 18.93 24.39 -25.78
CA GLN A 359 18.36 25.67 -25.37
C GLN A 359 16.87 25.56 -25.09
N THR A 360 16.42 26.19 -24.01
CA THR A 360 15.00 26.36 -23.69
C THR A 360 14.35 27.24 -24.75
N VAL A 361 13.28 26.77 -25.39
CA VAL A 361 12.56 27.51 -26.44
C VAL A 361 11.10 27.73 -26.03
N CYS A 362 10.39 28.64 -26.70
CA CYS A 362 9.00 28.91 -26.39
C CYS A 362 8.10 27.76 -26.87
N TYR A 363 7.35 27.21 -25.94
CA TYR A 363 6.26 26.29 -26.19
C TYR A 363 4.96 26.92 -25.74
N GLU A 364 3.93 26.65 -26.51
CA GLU A 364 2.56 26.77 -26.10
C GLU A 364 2.14 25.46 -25.43
N ILE A 365 1.68 25.52 -24.18
CA ILE A 365 1.30 24.36 -23.37
C ILE A 365 -0.14 24.55 -22.89
N ALA A 366 -0.96 23.52 -22.99
CA ALA A 366 -2.32 23.51 -22.44
C ALA A 366 -2.56 22.23 -21.62
N LEU A 367 -3.22 22.36 -20.47
CA LEU A 367 -3.76 21.23 -19.71
C LEU A 367 -5.03 20.73 -20.41
N ILE A 368 -5.05 19.45 -20.80
CA ILE A 368 -6.18 18.82 -21.49
C ILE A 368 -7.10 18.11 -20.50
N ASN A 369 -6.52 17.40 -19.53
CA ASN A 369 -7.28 16.66 -18.53
C ASN A 369 -6.45 16.50 -17.27
N LEU A 370 -7.10 16.57 -16.11
CA LEU A 370 -6.53 16.23 -14.81
C LEU A 370 -7.55 15.38 -14.04
N THR A 371 -7.17 14.16 -13.68
CA THR A 371 -7.98 13.27 -12.85
C THR A 371 -7.37 13.19 -11.46
N LEU A 372 -8.13 13.58 -10.43
CA LEU A 372 -7.72 13.57 -9.03
C LEU A 372 -8.54 12.55 -8.23
N PRO A 373 -7.93 11.87 -7.26
CA PRO A 373 -8.66 10.97 -6.38
C PRO A 373 -9.60 11.77 -5.47
N ASN A 374 -10.86 11.34 -5.37
CA ASN A 374 -11.88 12.00 -4.56
C ASN A 374 -11.93 11.41 -3.16
N VAL A 375 -10.78 11.41 -2.48
CA VAL A 375 -10.60 10.88 -1.13
C VAL A 375 -10.54 12.03 -0.11
N SER A 376 -10.63 11.69 1.17
CA SER A 376 -10.43 12.67 2.24
C SER A 376 -9.01 13.23 2.20
N LEU A 377 -8.89 14.54 2.37
CA LEU A 377 -7.61 15.26 2.39
C LEU A 377 -7.19 15.63 3.82
N THR A 378 -5.90 15.79 4.05
CA THR A 378 -5.34 16.18 5.36
C THR A 378 -5.76 17.57 5.81
N THR A 379 -6.05 18.47 4.86
CA THR A 379 -6.63 19.81 5.10
C THR A 379 -8.11 19.76 5.49
N GLY A 380 -8.74 18.58 5.43
CA GLY A 380 -10.17 18.39 5.60
C GLY A 380 -10.91 18.39 4.26
N SER A 381 -12.04 17.68 4.22
CA SER A 381 -12.91 17.53 3.03
C SER A 381 -12.32 16.67 1.90
N ARG A 382 -12.92 16.73 0.71
CA ARG A 382 -12.53 16.02 -0.52
C ARG A 382 -12.35 17.03 -1.66
N ILE A 383 -11.63 16.65 -2.70
CA ILE A 383 -11.38 17.52 -3.86
C ILE A 383 -12.65 18.07 -4.50
N ALA A 384 -13.74 17.30 -4.51
CA ALA A 384 -15.03 17.73 -5.06
C ALA A 384 -15.64 18.98 -4.38
N PHE A 385 -15.14 19.37 -3.20
CA PHE A 385 -15.62 20.53 -2.44
C PHE A 385 -14.70 21.75 -2.54
N TYR A 386 -13.57 21.63 -3.23
CA TYR A 386 -12.70 22.77 -3.52
C TYR A 386 -13.12 23.41 -4.84
N PRO A 387 -13.03 24.74 -5.00
CA PRO A 387 -13.48 25.42 -6.22
C PRO A 387 -12.54 25.21 -7.42
N TYR A 388 -11.25 25.01 -7.16
CA TYR A 388 -10.22 24.81 -8.19
C TYR A 388 -8.95 24.22 -7.56
N VAL A 389 -8.01 23.83 -8.40
CA VAL A 389 -6.63 23.51 -8.01
C VAL A 389 -5.63 24.26 -8.87
N TYR A 390 -4.45 24.49 -8.31
CA TYR A 390 -3.29 24.93 -9.05
C TYR A 390 -2.47 23.72 -9.53
N VAL A 391 -2.02 23.75 -10.77
CA VAL A 391 -1.19 22.71 -11.37
C VAL A 391 0.17 23.29 -11.73
N GLU A 392 1.22 22.77 -11.12
CA GLU A 392 2.61 23.03 -11.49
C GLU A 392 3.03 22.04 -12.59
N PHE A 393 3.58 22.58 -13.67
CA PHE A 393 4.20 21.81 -14.74
C PHE A 393 5.43 22.61 -15.20
N ALA A 394 6.62 22.16 -14.80
CA ALA A 394 7.85 22.91 -14.98
C ALA A 394 9.04 21.99 -15.26
N ASN A 395 10.10 22.53 -15.87
CA ASN A 395 11.36 21.82 -16.00
C ASN A 395 12.18 21.89 -14.70
N THR A 396 12.73 20.76 -14.26
CA THR A 396 13.48 20.68 -13.00
C THR A 396 14.78 21.48 -13.03
N THR A 397 15.48 21.56 -14.17
CA THR A 397 16.79 22.24 -14.28
C THR A 397 16.72 23.63 -14.91
N SER A 398 15.53 24.12 -15.26
CA SER A 398 15.40 25.45 -15.86
C SER A 398 15.77 26.54 -14.86
N PRO A 399 16.46 27.61 -15.30
CA PRO A 399 16.79 28.73 -14.42
C PRO A 399 15.52 29.29 -13.77
N SER A 400 15.61 29.50 -12.47
CA SER A 400 14.58 29.56 -11.41
C SER A 400 13.45 30.59 -11.54
N GLY A 401 13.14 31.11 -12.74
CA GLY A 401 12.02 32.02 -12.98
C GLY A 401 11.30 31.84 -14.32
N ALA A 402 11.71 30.89 -15.17
CA ALA A 402 11.11 30.74 -16.51
C ALA A 402 9.67 30.19 -16.51
N SER A 403 9.24 29.56 -15.41
CA SER A 403 7.93 28.95 -15.21
C SER A 403 7.19 29.46 -13.97
N GLN A 404 7.71 30.49 -13.30
CA GLN A 404 7.07 31.11 -12.13
C GLN A 404 6.28 32.36 -12.55
N ASN A 405 5.23 32.68 -11.81
CA ASN A 405 4.39 33.86 -11.99
C ASN A 405 3.82 34.00 -13.42
N ILE A 406 3.54 32.87 -14.07
CA ILE A 406 2.88 32.85 -15.38
C ILE A 406 1.43 33.33 -15.26
N ILE A 407 0.78 32.99 -14.16
CA ILE A 407 -0.55 33.49 -13.82
C ILE A 407 -0.39 34.80 -13.05
N TYR A 408 -0.93 35.88 -13.60
CA TYR A 408 -1.07 37.15 -12.86
C TYR A 408 -2.25 37.04 -11.91
N SER A 409 -1.96 36.92 -10.62
CA SER A 409 -2.96 36.80 -9.57
C SER A 409 -2.56 37.64 -8.37
N ASN A 410 -3.54 38.08 -7.59
CA ASN A 410 -3.33 38.63 -6.25
C ASN A 410 -3.29 37.55 -5.16
N ASN A 411 -3.51 36.28 -5.53
CA ASN A 411 -3.30 35.15 -4.64
C ASN A 411 -1.80 34.75 -4.68
N PRO A 412 -1.05 34.94 -3.58
CA PRO A 412 0.40 34.65 -3.54
C PRO A 412 0.74 33.18 -3.82
N GLU A 413 -0.21 32.28 -3.60
CA GLU A 413 -0.03 30.84 -3.75
C GLU A 413 -0.02 30.36 -5.21
N SER A 414 -0.39 31.24 -6.15
CA SER A 414 -0.37 30.94 -7.59
C SER A 414 1.03 30.98 -8.22
N GLY A 415 2.06 31.43 -7.49
CA GLY A 415 3.38 31.78 -8.06
C GLY A 415 4.12 30.63 -8.77
N LYS A 416 3.80 29.37 -8.45
CA LYS A 416 4.37 28.18 -9.12
C LYS A 416 3.42 27.52 -10.14
N ALA A 417 2.17 27.96 -10.17
CA ALA A 417 1.14 27.35 -10.98
C ALA A 417 1.28 27.74 -12.45
N LEU A 418 1.20 26.75 -13.34
CA LEU A 418 1.06 26.98 -14.77
C LEU A 418 -0.42 27.02 -15.18
N PHE A 419 -1.27 26.26 -14.50
CA PHE A 419 -2.71 26.19 -14.77
C PHE A 419 -3.55 26.33 -13.50
N ILE A 420 -4.77 26.86 -13.69
CA ILE A 420 -5.86 26.78 -12.72
C ILE A 420 -6.90 25.83 -13.31
N ALA A 421 -7.12 24.68 -12.68
CA ALA A 421 -8.14 23.72 -13.11
C ALA A 421 -9.37 23.86 -12.20
N ALA A 422 -10.48 24.32 -12.76
CA ALA A 422 -11.72 24.52 -12.01
C ALA A 422 -12.39 23.17 -11.70
N VAL A 423 -12.83 23.01 -10.46
CA VAL A 423 -13.69 21.89 -10.06
C VAL A 423 -15.12 22.30 -10.38
N THR A 424 -15.69 21.67 -11.41
CA THR A 424 -17.08 21.87 -11.79
C THR A 424 -18.02 21.06 -10.89
N ASP A 425 -19.32 21.38 -10.94
CA ASP A 425 -20.33 20.72 -10.10
C ASP A 425 -20.27 19.19 -10.23
N VAL A 426 -19.88 18.54 -9.14
CA VAL A 426 -19.86 17.07 -9.03
C VAL A 426 -21.22 16.60 -8.52
N VAL A 427 -21.95 15.84 -9.33
CA VAL A 427 -23.31 15.36 -9.01
C VAL A 427 -23.35 14.52 -7.72
N GLN A 428 -22.30 13.74 -7.45
CA GLN A 428 -22.19 12.88 -6.27
C GLN A 428 -20.80 13.05 -5.61
N PRO A 429 -20.56 14.16 -4.90
CA PRO A 429 -19.23 14.51 -4.39
C PRO A 429 -18.74 13.58 -3.27
N ILE A 430 -19.64 12.80 -2.67
CA ILE A 430 -19.32 11.83 -1.61
C ILE A 430 -18.99 10.44 -2.17
N ILE A 431 -19.66 10.02 -3.25
CA ILE A 431 -19.62 8.64 -3.76
C ILE A 431 -18.62 8.50 -4.91
N SER A 432 -18.40 9.55 -5.72
CA SER A 432 -17.48 9.46 -6.86
C SER A 432 -16.07 9.12 -6.38
N THR A 433 -15.40 8.16 -7.03
CA THR A 433 -14.01 7.76 -6.71
C THR A 433 -12.99 8.79 -7.19
N PHE A 434 -13.27 9.46 -8.31
CA PHE A 434 -12.38 10.43 -8.93
C PHE A 434 -13.15 11.69 -9.34
N VAL A 435 -12.45 12.81 -9.37
CA VAL A 435 -12.92 14.05 -10.00
C VAL A 435 -12.07 14.31 -11.24
N LYS A 436 -12.74 14.54 -12.38
CA LYS A 436 -12.10 14.87 -13.65
C LYS A 436 -12.24 16.36 -13.90
N LEU A 437 -11.12 17.02 -14.15
CA LEU A 437 -10.99 18.45 -14.33
C LEU A 437 -10.48 18.73 -15.74
N ASP A 438 -11.06 19.73 -16.39
CA ASP A 438 -10.55 20.29 -17.64
C ASP A 438 -9.63 21.49 -17.32
N GLY A 439 -8.62 21.71 -18.15
CA GLY A 439 -7.78 22.90 -18.11
C GLY A 439 -8.47 24.19 -18.58
N GLY A 440 -9.76 24.13 -18.95
CA GLY A 440 -10.60 25.31 -19.17
C GLY A 440 -10.19 26.16 -20.37
N ASN A 441 -9.67 25.52 -21.43
CA ASN A 441 -9.06 26.17 -22.60
C ASN A 441 -7.88 27.10 -22.27
N MET A 442 -7.29 26.99 -21.08
CA MET A 442 -6.12 27.78 -20.68
C MET A 442 -4.88 27.27 -21.41
N THR A 443 -4.25 28.18 -22.14
CA THR A 443 -3.03 27.91 -22.90
C THR A 443 -1.96 28.90 -22.49
N GLN A 444 -0.78 28.42 -22.12
CA GLN A 444 0.34 29.22 -21.65
C GLN A 444 1.53 29.15 -22.59
N THR A 445 2.14 30.31 -22.85
CA THR A 445 3.40 30.38 -23.58
C THR A 445 4.55 30.45 -22.60
N VAL A 446 5.35 29.40 -22.52
CA VAL A 446 6.47 29.30 -21.57
C VAL A 446 7.75 28.86 -22.26
N LYS A 447 8.89 29.26 -21.69
CA LYS A 447 10.18 28.71 -22.08
C LYS A 447 10.27 27.30 -21.49
N PHE A 448 10.25 26.29 -22.37
CA PHE A 448 10.24 24.89 -21.98
C PHE A 448 11.30 24.08 -22.74
N LYS A 449 11.86 23.09 -22.06
CA LYS A 449 12.87 22.16 -22.56
C LYS A 449 12.31 20.72 -22.47
N PRO A 450 11.82 20.14 -23.57
CA PRO A 450 11.15 18.82 -23.53
C PRO A 450 12.04 17.63 -23.16
N ASN A 451 13.36 17.78 -23.20
CA ASN A 451 14.35 16.75 -22.86
C ASN A 451 14.98 16.97 -21.48
N ASP A 452 14.34 17.77 -20.64
CA ASP A 452 14.69 17.90 -19.22
C ASP A 452 13.67 17.15 -18.37
N SER A 453 14.05 16.82 -17.14
CA SER A 453 13.12 16.30 -16.14
C SER A 453 11.98 17.29 -15.91
N ILE A 454 10.81 16.76 -15.63
CA ILE A 454 9.58 17.54 -15.44
C ILE A 454 9.14 17.41 -14.00
N ARG A 455 8.92 18.55 -13.33
CA ARG A 455 8.19 18.62 -12.07
C ARG A 455 6.70 18.72 -12.34
N PHE A 456 5.94 17.86 -11.68
CA PHE A 456 4.49 17.92 -11.64
C PHE A 456 4.03 17.98 -10.20
N SER A 457 3.23 18.99 -9.87
CA SER A 457 2.63 19.13 -8.54
C SER A 457 1.21 19.69 -8.61
N VAL A 458 0.36 19.30 -7.66
CA VAL A 458 -1.02 19.81 -7.51
C VAL A 458 -1.19 20.46 -6.15
N TYR A 459 -1.71 21.68 -6.14
CA TYR A 459 -1.94 22.48 -4.94
C TYR A 459 -3.41 22.89 -4.82
N LEU A 460 -3.88 22.99 -3.58
CA LEU A 460 -5.18 23.53 -3.22
C LEU A 460 -5.19 25.07 -3.35
N PRO A 461 -6.37 25.73 -3.32
CA PRO A 461 -6.49 27.18 -3.44
C PRO A 461 -5.69 28.02 -2.44
N ASP A 462 -5.40 27.43 -1.28
CA ASP A 462 -4.62 28.00 -0.17
C ASP A 462 -3.12 27.74 -0.29
N GLY A 463 -2.65 27.15 -1.39
CA GLY A 463 -1.24 26.86 -1.65
C GLY A 463 -0.72 25.58 -1.01
N THR A 464 -1.53 24.92 -0.17
CA THR A 464 -1.16 23.63 0.40
C THR A 464 -1.17 22.55 -0.68
N GLN A 465 -0.30 21.55 -0.53
CA GLN A 465 -0.24 20.46 -1.50
C GLN A 465 -1.49 19.58 -1.39
N PHE A 466 -1.99 19.11 -2.52
CA PHE A 466 -3.03 18.08 -2.53
C PHE A 466 -2.53 16.82 -1.84
N LEU A 467 -3.01 16.51 -0.64
CA LEU A 467 -2.52 15.41 0.18
C LEU A 467 -3.68 14.57 0.72
N PRO A 468 -3.93 13.37 0.14
CA PRO A 468 -4.84 12.39 0.73
C PRO A 468 -4.47 12.03 2.17
N VAL A 469 -5.48 11.68 2.97
CA VAL A 469 -5.28 11.09 4.30
C VAL A 469 -4.68 9.68 4.21
N ASP A 470 -5.12 8.92 3.20
CA ASP A 470 -4.59 7.60 2.91
C ASP A 470 -3.28 7.72 2.12
N GLU A 471 -2.28 6.93 2.51
CA GLU A 471 -0.97 6.93 1.86
C GLU A 471 -0.88 5.83 0.80
N ASP A 472 -0.10 6.09 -0.25
CA ASP A 472 0.20 5.08 -1.26
C ASP A 472 1.17 4.05 -0.69
N ILE A 473 1.05 2.79 -1.12
CA ILE A 473 1.94 1.73 -0.66
C ILE A 473 3.24 1.80 -1.48
N LEU A 474 4.37 1.80 -0.78
CA LEU A 474 5.70 1.84 -1.38
C LEU A 474 6.08 0.50 -2.01
N SER A 475 7.22 0.48 -2.71
CA SER A 475 7.78 -0.80 -3.16
C SER A 475 8.01 -1.75 -1.98
N PRO A 476 7.79 -3.06 -2.16
CA PRO A 476 7.66 -3.74 -3.45
C PRO A 476 6.22 -4.00 -3.92
N TYR A 477 5.25 -3.32 -3.33
CA TYR A 477 3.83 -3.48 -3.62
C TYR A 477 3.41 -2.72 -4.86
N ARG A 478 2.23 -3.05 -5.39
CA ARG A 478 1.61 -2.25 -6.45
C ARG A 478 1.09 -0.92 -5.87
N PRO A 479 1.11 0.17 -6.65
CA PRO A 479 0.51 1.42 -6.23
C PRO A 479 -1.01 1.25 -6.03
N ILE A 480 -1.55 1.92 -5.02
CA ILE A 480 -3.00 1.95 -4.79
C ILE A 480 -3.64 2.78 -5.88
N GLY A 481 -4.38 2.14 -6.79
CA GLY A 481 -4.99 2.79 -7.96
C GLY A 481 -5.93 3.95 -7.62
N THR A 482 -6.64 3.88 -6.49
CA THR A 482 -7.60 4.91 -6.03
C THR A 482 -6.93 6.18 -5.51
N LEU A 483 -5.61 6.20 -5.33
CA LEU A 483 -4.84 7.36 -4.89
C LEU A 483 -4.02 8.01 -6.02
N GLN A 484 -4.04 7.42 -7.22
CA GLN A 484 -3.21 7.89 -8.32
C GLN A 484 -3.84 9.06 -9.08
N ILE A 485 -2.98 9.93 -9.60
CA ILE A 485 -3.29 11.11 -10.39
C ILE A 485 -2.88 10.87 -11.83
N ASN A 486 -3.74 11.26 -12.76
CA ASN A 486 -3.45 11.28 -14.20
C ASN A 486 -3.62 12.70 -14.74
N ALA A 487 -2.65 13.18 -15.50
CA ALA A 487 -2.72 14.49 -16.15
C ALA A 487 -2.23 14.40 -17.60
N VAL A 488 -2.92 15.06 -18.51
CA VAL A 488 -2.57 15.11 -19.92
C VAL A 488 -2.37 16.56 -20.34
N PHE A 489 -1.20 16.85 -20.90
CA PHE A 489 -0.84 18.17 -21.42
C PHE A 489 -0.65 18.08 -22.93
N SER A 490 -1.03 19.14 -23.65
CA SER A 490 -0.62 19.34 -25.04
C SER A 490 0.51 20.35 -25.10
N ILE A 491 1.47 20.12 -25.99
CA ILE A 491 2.60 21.02 -26.24
C ILE A 491 2.73 21.31 -27.73
N ARG A 492 2.98 22.57 -28.07
CA ARG A 492 3.23 23.04 -29.44
C ARG A 492 4.41 24.01 -29.42
N ARG A 493 5.47 23.69 -30.16
CA ARG A 493 6.60 24.61 -30.33
C ARG A 493 6.14 25.83 -31.14
N LEU A 494 6.61 27.02 -30.76
CA LEU A 494 6.37 28.28 -31.47
C LEU A 494 7.51 28.65 -32.44
#